data_AF-A0A3L6RC91-F1
#
_entry.id   AF-A0A3L6RC91-F1
#
_cell.length_a   1.000
_cell.length_b   1.000
_cell.length_c   1.000
_cell.angle_alpha   90.00
_cell.angle_beta   90.00
_cell.angle_gamma   90.00
#
_symmetry.space_group_name_H-M   'P 1'
#
loop_
_entity.id
_entity.type
_entity.pdbx_description
1 polymer ?
#
loop_
_entity_poly.entity_id
_entity_poly.type
_entity_poly.pdbx_seq_one_letter_code
_entity_poly.pdbx_strand_id
1 'polypeptide(L)'
;MSYLFKSRSEPTPLTPASSEEQLAKINEVRELLCNLPMEMPKFLSDATIRRFLARNWTTVQAAKSLKEAASWRRQYKPEKICWTKTSERDHIKYLVYNLENLVLNSEGAQEESVVWMSDFRGWAVSSTPFSLTRESLHIIQKYYPGLIAVAILTNPPRIFESFWKIVKHFLEPKMNEKVKFVYNNNSESQRIMGDMFDLDKLESTFGGRNTTGLDINNNSRNAMSYLFQTRREATQQKPESSAEQQRKIDDVRELLGDLATEMPSFLSDGTIRRFLRSRNWSTEKAAKALKEAVKWRRQFKPETICWENLAGIENEVRRAYMADYLDKNGRTVFVIMTSIKSLTSTKEHIRQLVYNLENLAMNSEDAQEENVVWMCNFSGWTLSSTPLWETRESLHIIQKYYPGLIGAAILSNPPKIFESFWKIVKQFLEPTLQEKIKFIYSNNAERQRIMADMFDMDKLESAFGGRNTASLDITTYAERMRRRDQLRRTCNHANETPDFPDQE
;
A
#
# COMPACT_ATOMS: atom_id res chain seq x y z
N MET A 1 -11.12 10.18 11.65
CA MET A 1 -11.56 9.41 12.83
C MET A 1 -12.85 8.69 12.48
N SER A 2 -13.05 7.48 13.02
CA SER A 2 -14.24 6.66 12.78
C SER A 2 -14.94 6.37 14.10
N TYR A 3 -16.26 6.53 14.12
CA TYR A 3 -17.12 6.31 15.27
C TYR A 3 -18.23 5.32 14.90
N LEU A 4 -18.67 4.53 15.88
CA LEU A 4 -19.72 3.55 15.69
C LEU A 4 -20.85 3.90 16.68
N PHE A 5 -22.05 4.13 16.15
CA PHE A 5 -23.24 4.51 16.90
C PHE A 5 -24.29 3.41 16.81
N LYS A 6 -25.17 3.32 17.81
CA LYS A 6 -26.35 2.44 17.75
C LYS A 6 -27.47 3.15 16.98
N SER A 7 -28.07 2.48 15.99
CA SER A 7 -29.20 3.02 15.21
C SER A 7 -30.46 3.21 16.07
N ARG A 8 -31.26 4.24 15.76
CA ARG A 8 -32.54 4.56 16.42
C ARG A 8 -33.76 3.83 15.86
N SER A 9 -33.63 3.05 14.78
CA SER A 9 -34.79 2.45 14.11
C SER A 9 -35.65 1.62 15.09
N GLU A 10 -36.84 2.12 15.41
CA GLU A 10 -37.87 1.32 16.07
C GLU A 10 -38.27 0.18 15.13
N PRO A 11 -38.47 -1.02 15.67
CA PRO A 11 -38.71 -2.19 14.85
C PRO A 11 -40.07 -2.09 14.15
N THR A 12 -40.10 -2.38 12.85
CA THR A 12 -41.34 -2.83 12.21
C THR A 12 -41.74 -4.13 12.91
N PRO A 13 -42.94 -4.25 13.51
CA PRO A 13 -43.34 -5.47 14.19
C PRO A 13 -43.33 -6.63 13.19
N LEU A 14 -42.47 -7.63 13.44
CA LEU A 14 -42.51 -8.89 12.70
C LEU A 14 -43.84 -9.58 13.03
N THR A 15 -44.52 -10.10 12.02
CA THR A 15 -45.73 -10.89 12.24
C THR A 15 -45.40 -12.15 13.07
N PRO A 16 -46.32 -12.67 13.89
CA PRO A 16 -46.06 -13.84 14.76
C PRO A 16 -45.48 -15.05 14.02
N ALA A 17 -45.98 -15.32 12.80
CA ALA A 17 -45.51 -16.40 11.93
C ALA A 17 -44.05 -16.22 11.46
N SER A 18 -43.59 -14.97 11.26
CA SER A 18 -42.19 -14.67 10.89
C SER A 18 -41.24 -14.87 12.08
N SER A 19 -41.72 -14.70 13.31
CA SER A 19 -40.94 -14.88 14.54
C SER A 19 -40.62 -16.35 14.83
N GLU A 20 -41.61 -17.25 14.65
CA GLU A 20 -41.42 -18.69 14.85
C GLU A 20 -40.48 -19.31 13.81
N GLU A 21 -40.61 -18.92 12.53
CA GLU A 21 -39.72 -19.41 11.47
C GLU A 21 -38.26 -18.97 11.67
N GLN A 22 -38.05 -17.72 12.12
CA GLN A 22 -36.71 -17.24 12.47
C GLN A 22 -36.11 -18.01 13.64
N LEU A 23 -36.91 -18.29 14.67
CA LEU A 23 -36.46 -19.05 15.83
C LEU A 23 -36.08 -20.49 15.46
N ALA A 24 -36.85 -21.13 14.56
CA ALA A 24 -36.53 -22.46 14.04
C ALA A 24 -35.16 -22.49 13.33
N LYS A 25 -34.88 -21.51 12.45
CA LYS A 25 -33.57 -21.40 11.76
C LYS A 25 -32.41 -21.17 12.72
N ILE A 26 -32.62 -20.39 13.78
CA ILE A 26 -31.60 -20.17 14.81
C ILE A 26 -31.30 -21.47 15.56
N ASN A 27 -32.33 -22.23 15.94
CA ASN A 27 -32.17 -23.50 16.63
C ASN A 27 -31.46 -24.53 15.76
N GLU A 28 -31.81 -24.62 14.47
CA GLU A 28 -31.11 -25.49 13.51
C GLU A 28 -29.62 -25.13 13.38
N VAL A 29 -29.29 -23.83 13.31
CA VAL A 29 -27.89 -23.39 13.31
C VAL A 29 -27.20 -23.77 14.62
N ARG A 30 -27.86 -23.63 15.79
CA ARG A 30 -27.30 -24.03 17.09
C ARG A 30 -27.01 -25.52 17.12
N GLU A 31 -27.90 -26.37 16.60
CA GLU A 31 -27.66 -27.81 16.48
C GLU A 31 -26.42 -28.14 15.65
N LEU A 32 -26.25 -27.45 14.52
CA LEU A 32 -25.06 -27.60 13.67
C LEU A 32 -23.76 -27.12 14.35
N LEU A 33 -23.87 -26.33 15.42
CA LEU A 33 -22.77 -25.77 16.20
C LEU A 33 -22.45 -26.57 17.48
N CYS A 34 -23.23 -27.61 17.84
CA CYS A 34 -23.13 -28.37 19.10
C CYS A 34 -21.73 -28.88 19.47
N ASN A 35 -20.83 -29.06 18.50
CA ASN A 35 -19.46 -29.53 18.72
C ASN A 35 -18.45 -28.40 19.00
N LEU A 36 -18.88 -27.13 19.08
CA LEU A 36 -18.01 -26.02 19.44
C LEU A 36 -17.89 -25.92 20.97
N PRO A 37 -16.66 -25.78 21.52
CA PRO A 37 -16.48 -25.59 22.96
C PRO A 37 -17.29 -24.40 23.49
N MET A 38 -17.99 -24.58 24.61
CA MET A 38 -18.90 -23.61 25.26
C MET A 38 -18.26 -22.28 25.71
N GLU A 39 -16.99 -22.00 25.37
CA GLU A 39 -16.25 -20.83 25.85
C GLU A 39 -16.70 -19.49 25.23
N MET A 40 -17.80 -19.45 24.47
CA MET A 40 -18.22 -18.26 23.71
C MET A 40 -19.73 -17.93 23.76
N PRO A 41 -20.38 -17.94 24.94
CA PRO A 41 -21.83 -17.79 25.03
C PRO A 41 -22.34 -16.44 24.49
N LYS A 42 -21.57 -15.36 24.67
CA LYS A 42 -21.94 -14.03 24.18
C LYS A 42 -21.73 -13.84 22.67
N PHE A 43 -20.70 -14.47 22.11
CA PHE A 43 -20.43 -14.38 20.66
C PHE A 43 -21.44 -15.21 19.87
N LEU A 44 -21.85 -16.38 20.37
CA LEU A 44 -22.85 -17.26 19.76
C LEU A 44 -24.29 -16.95 20.22
N SER A 45 -24.59 -15.69 20.54
CA SER A 45 -25.94 -15.24 20.88
C SER A 45 -26.89 -15.34 19.69
N ASP A 46 -28.20 -15.35 19.95
CA ASP A 46 -29.23 -15.36 18.90
C ASP A 46 -29.09 -14.17 17.94
N ALA A 47 -28.69 -13.02 18.47
CA ALA A 47 -28.42 -11.82 17.67
C ALA A 47 -27.29 -12.05 16.67
N THR A 48 -26.20 -12.70 17.08
CA THR A 48 -25.11 -13.04 16.15
C THR A 48 -25.55 -14.08 15.13
N ILE A 49 -26.28 -15.12 15.53
CA ILE A 49 -26.76 -16.15 14.61
C ILE A 49 -27.67 -15.55 13.54
N ARG A 50 -28.59 -14.65 13.93
CA ARG A 50 -29.46 -13.89 13.00
C ARG A 50 -28.64 -13.10 11.98
N ARG A 51 -27.60 -12.39 12.42
CA ARG A 51 -26.72 -11.62 11.52
C ARG A 51 -26.03 -12.49 10.46
N PHE A 52 -25.66 -13.72 10.80
CA PHE A 52 -25.09 -14.67 9.84
C PHE A 52 -26.15 -15.22 8.87
N LEU A 53 -27.40 -15.40 9.32
CA LEU A 53 -28.53 -15.81 8.49
C LEU A 53 -29.01 -14.72 7.51
N ALA A 54 -28.87 -13.43 7.87
CA ALA A 54 -29.29 -12.26 7.08
C ALA A 54 -28.62 -12.14 5.69
N ARG A 55 -27.62 -12.97 5.40
CA ARG A 55 -26.95 -13.05 4.09
C ARG A 55 -27.71 -13.82 3.00
N ASN A 56 -28.97 -14.19 3.22
CA ASN A 56 -29.71 -15.19 2.41
C ASN A 56 -28.98 -16.54 2.40
N TRP A 57 -28.25 -16.85 3.47
CA TRP A 57 -27.54 -18.10 3.61
C TRP A 57 -28.47 -19.19 4.14
N THR A 58 -28.23 -20.43 3.72
CA THR A 58 -28.82 -21.59 4.38
C THR A 58 -28.28 -21.71 5.81
N THR A 59 -29.01 -22.41 6.69
CA THR A 59 -28.56 -22.74 8.05
C THR A 59 -27.17 -23.40 8.05
N VAL A 60 -26.90 -24.27 7.08
CA VAL A 60 -25.58 -24.91 6.87
C VAL A 60 -24.49 -23.89 6.53
N GLN A 61 -24.76 -22.95 5.62
CA GLN A 61 -23.80 -21.91 5.23
C GLN A 61 -23.50 -20.94 6.38
N ALA A 62 -24.54 -20.56 7.13
CA ALA A 62 -24.40 -19.74 8.34
C ALA A 62 -23.58 -20.46 9.41
N ALA A 63 -23.89 -21.73 9.70
CA ALA A 63 -23.14 -22.54 10.65
C ALA A 63 -21.67 -22.72 10.27
N LYS A 64 -21.37 -22.96 8.97
CA LYS A 64 -19.99 -23.03 8.48
C LYS A 64 -19.23 -21.72 8.72
N SER A 65 -19.83 -20.60 8.35
CA SER A 65 -19.19 -19.28 8.51
C SER A 65 -19.01 -18.91 9.99
N LEU A 66 -19.96 -19.28 10.85
CA LEU A 66 -19.85 -19.12 12.31
C LEU A 66 -18.69 -19.96 12.88
N LYS A 67 -18.49 -21.20 12.42
CA LYS A 67 -17.34 -22.04 12.80
C LYS A 67 -16.01 -21.39 12.40
N GLU A 68 -15.94 -20.82 11.20
CA GLU A 68 -14.75 -20.08 10.74
C GLU A 68 -14.48 -18.84 11.59
N ALA A 69 -15.52 -18.06 11.92
CA ALA A 69 -15.40 -16.89 12.77
C ALA A 69 -15.00 -17.23 14.21
N ALA A 70 -15.58 -18.29 14.78
CA ALA A 70 -15.20 -18.84 16.07
C ALA A 70 -13.74 -19.31 16.10
N SER A 71 -13.28 -20.00 15.05
CA SER A 71 -11.89 -20.44 14.92
C SER A 71 -10.93 -19.24 14.84
N TRP A 72 -11.24 -18.26 13.99
CA TRP A 72 -10.46 -17.02 13.90
C TRP A 72 -10.40 -16.29 15.24
N ARG A 73 -11.54 -16.15 15.93
CA ARG A 73 -11.62 -15.50 17.25
C ARG A 73 -10.72 -16.18 18.26
N ARG A 74 -10.74 -17.52 18.34
CA ARG A 74 -9.89 -18.31 19.26
C ARG A 74 -8.39 -18.08 19.00
N GLN A 75 -8.00 -17.94 17.73
CA GLN A 75 -6.61 -17.66 17.37
C GLN A 75 -6.24 -16.20 17.66
N TYR A 76 -7.12 -15.26 17.32
CA TYR A 76 -6.88 -13.82 17.41
C TYR A 76 -6.96 -13.27 18.85
N LYS A 77 -7.75 -13.92 19.72
CA LYS A 77 -7.94 -13.60 21.14
C LYS A 77 -8.33 -12.14 21.38
N PRO A 78 -9.42 -11.65 20.77
CA PRO A 78 -9.80 -10.25 20.85
C PRO A 78 -10.11 -9.77 22.28
N GLU A 79 -10.51 -10.68 23.17
CA GLU A 79 -10.72 -10.41 24.60
C GLU A 79 -9.44 -9.99 25.35
N LYS A 80 -8.25 -10.24 24.77
CA LYS A 80 -6.96 -9.84 25.36
C LYS A 80 -6.50 -8.45 24.91
N ILE A 81 -7.24 -7.77 24.06
CA ILE A 81 -6.86 -6.45 23.55
C ILE A 81 -7.06 -5.40 24.66
N CYS A 82 -5.97 -4.86 25.20
CA CYS A 82 -5.98 -3.73 26.14
C CYS A 82 -5.61 -2.42 25.45
N TRP A 83 -6.53 -1.45 25.46
CA TRP A 83 -6.37 -0.15 24.80
C TRP A 83 -5.18 0.67 25.32
N THR A 84 -4.83 0.57 26.61
CA THR A 84 -3.75 1.36 27.23
C THR A 84 -2.33 0.98 26.77
N LYS A 85 -2.17 -0.07 25.94
CA LYS A 85 -0.86 -0.56 25.47
C LYS A 85 -0.72 -0.60 23.94
N THR A 86 -1.77 -0.26 23.19
CA THR A 86 -1.73 -0.30 21.72
C THR A 86 -1.17 0.99 21.15
N SER A 87 -0.05 0.90 20.42
CA SER A 87 0.51 2.04 19.67
C SER A 87 -0.43 2.48 18.55
N GLU A 88 -0.28 3.71 18.06
CA GLU A 88 -0.96 4.22 16.85
C GLU A 88 -0.79 3.32 15.61
N ARG A 89 0.10 2.32 15.62
CA ARG A 89 0.26 1.35 14.53
C ARG A 89 -0.71 0.15 14.57
N ASP A 90 -1.51 -0.02 15.62
CA ASP A 90 -2.37 -1.19 15.86
C ASP A 90 -3.84 -0.97 15.40
N HIS A 91 -4.07 -0.32 14.26
CA HIS A 91 -5.40 0.04 13.76
C HIS A 91 -6.38 -1.15 13.67
N ILE A 92 -5.92 -2.34 13.28
CA ILE A 92 -6.77 -3.54 13.20
C ILE A 92 -7.20 -4.03 14.59
N LYS A 93 -6.32 -3.99 15.60
CA LYS A 93 -6.70 -4.36 16.97
C LYS A 93 -7.75 -3.39 17.52
N TYR A 94 -7.59 -2.10 17.24
CA TYR A 94 -8.58 -1.10 17.62
C TYR A 94 -9.94 -1.33 16.94
N LEU A 95 -9.94 -1.61 15.63
CA LEU A 95 -11.16 -1.97 14.92
C LEU A 95 -11.84 -3.18 15.55
N VAL A 96 -11.10 -4.28 15.75
CA VAL A 96 -11.63 -5.50 16.35
C VAL A 96 -12.17 -5.24 17.75
N TYR A 97 -11.44 -4.53 18.60
CA TYR A 97 -11.90 -4.14 19.93
C TYR A 97 -13.24 -3.38 19.90
N ASN A 98 -13.42 -2.45 18.97
CA ASN A 98 -14.68 -1.74 18.83
C ASN A 98 -15.82 -2.66 18.34
N LEU A 99 -15.55 -3.51 17.35
CA LEU A 99 -16.54 -4.48 16.85
C LEU A 99 -16.98 -5.45 17.96
N GLU A 100 -16.05 -5.90 18.79
CA GLU A 100 -16.34 -6.74 19.95
C GLU A 100 -17.27 -6.07 20.95
N ASN A 101 -16.95 -4.85 21.35
CA ASN A 101 -17.79 -4.10 22.29
C ASN A 101 -19.18 -3.84 21.72
N LEU A 102 -19.29 -3.61 20.41
CA LEU A 102 -20.58 -3.44 19.75
C LEU A 102 -21.39 -4.72 19.73
N VAL A 103 -20.76 -5.87 19.45
CA VAL A 103 -21.43 -7.17 19.51
C VAL A 103 -21.94 -7.43 20.93
N LEU A 104 -21.10 -7.21 21.95
CA LEU A 104 -21.47 -7.42 23.37
C LEU A 104 -22.59 -6.49 23.84
N ASN A 105 -22.59 -5.23 23.41
CA ASN A 105 -23.62 -4.25 23.80
C ASN A 105 -24.90 -4.32 22.94
N SER A 106 -24.97 -5.30 22.02
CA SER A 106 -26.09 -5.47 21.08
C SER A 106 -27.01 -6.66 21.40
N GLU A 107 -26.90 -7.26 22.60
CA GLU A 107 -27.65 -8.46 23.01
C GLU A 107 -29.20 -8.32 22.95
N GLY A 108 -29.75 -7.11 22.75
CA GLY A 108 -31.17 -6.86 22.50
C GLY A 108 -31.48 -6.04 21.24
N ALA A 109 -30.50 -5.81 20.36
CA ALA A 109 -30.69 -5.04 19.13
C ALA A 109 -31.01 -5.95 17.94
N GLN A 110 -31.89 -5.52 17.05
CA GLN A 110 -32.18 -6.25 15.79
C GLN A 110 -30.94 -6.36 14.88
N GLU A 111 -31.08 -7.16 13.81
CA GLU A 111 -30.11 -7.23 12.70
C GLU A 111 -29.70 -5.82 12.26
N GLU A 112 -28.43 -5.62 11.88
CA GLU A 112 -27.97 -4.34 11.32
C GLU A 112 -28.21 -3.13 12.25
N SER A 113 -27.62 -3.15 13.44
CA SER A 113 -27.90 -2.15 14.49
C SER A 113 -26.84 -1.06 14.64
N VAL A 114 -25.74 -1.13 13.88
CA VAL A 114 -24.62 -0.17 14.01
C VAL A 114 -24.54 0.77 12.82
N VAL A 115 -24.49 2.07 13.10
CA VAL A 115 -24.11 3.10 12.13
C VAL A 115 -22.61 3.38 12.25
N TRP A 116 -21.85 3.10 11.20
CA TRP A 116 -20.45 3.47 11.11
C TRP A 116 -20.32 4.84 10.48
N MET A 117 -19.81 5.82 11.23
CA MET A 117 -19.54 7.16 10.73
C MET A 117 -18.05 7.42 10.66
N SER A 118 -17.59 8.03 9.57
CA SER A 118 -16.20 8.42 9.41
C SER A 118 -16.11 9.83 8.83
N ASP A 119 -15.30 10.67 9.46
CA ASP A 119 -14.99 12.02 8.97
C ASP A 119 -13.72 12.03 8.12
N PHE A 120 -13.87 12.53 6.90
CA PHE A 120 -12.83 12.63 5.88
C PHE A 120 -12.33 14.08 5.67
N ARG A 121 -12.73 15.04 6.50
CA ARG A 121 -12.08 16.36 6.51
C ARG A 121 -10.57 16.19 6.76
N GLY A 122 -9.76 16.80 5.89
CA GLY A 122 -8.30 16.67 5.93
C GLY A 122 -7.76 15.29 5.53
N TRP A 123 -8.61 14.38 5.02
CA TRP A 123 -8.18 13.06 4.59
C TRP A 123 -7.21 13.13 3.41
N ALA A 124 -6.14 12.35 3.51
CA ALA A 124 -5.19 12.10 2.43
C ALA A 124 -5.11 10.59 2.16
N VAL A 125 -4.83 10.21 0.92
CA VAL A 125 -4.67 8.78 0.55
C VAL A 125 -3.61 8.08 1.41
N SER A 126 -2.54 8.78 1.78
CA SER A 126 -1.49 8.28 2.67
C SER A 126 -1.98 7.95 4.09
N SER A 127 -3.04 8.62 4.56
CA SER A 127 -3.61 8.44 5.91
C SER A 127 -4.42 7.15 6.06
N THR A 128 -4.90 6.56 4.96
CA THR A 128 -5.59 5.26 4.95
C THR A 128 -4.89 4.30 3.99
N PRO A 129 -3.88 3.56 4.47
CA PRO A 129 -3.27 2.49 3.71
C PRO A 129 -4.32 1.55 3.12
N PHE A 130 -4.21 1.27 1.82
CA PHE A 130 -5.17 0.40 1.16
C PHE A 130 -5.14 -1.03 1.72
N SER A 131 -3.96 -1.54 2.09
CA SER A 131 -3.82 -2.85 2.75
C SER A 131 -4.65 -2.92 4.03
N LEU A 132 -4.55 -1.88 4.87
CA LEU A 132 -5.31 -1.76 6.10
C LEU A 132 -6.82 -1.65 5.84
N THR A 133 -7.22 -0.87 4.83
CA THR A 133 -8.62 -0.72 4.42
C THR A 133 -9.20 -2.07 3.98
N ARG A 134 -8.47 -2.79 3.11
CA ARG A 134 -8.87 -4.12 2.64
C ARG A 134 -8.97 -5.13 3.78
N GLU A 135 -8.00 -5.15 4.69
CA GLU A 135 -8.02 -6.04 5.85
C GLU A 135 -9.17 -5.71 6.80
N SER A 136 -9.42 -4.43 7.06
CA SER A 136 -10.56 -3.96 7.86
C SER A 136 -11.89 -4.41 7.27
N LEU A 137 -12.08 -4.19 5.96
CA LEU A 137 -13.26 -4.64 5.23
C LEU A 137 -13.39 -6.17 5.23
N HIS A 138 -12.29 -6.90 5.11
CA HIS A 138 -12.29 -8.36 5.19
C HIS A 138 -12.75 -8.84 6.57
N ILE A 139 -12.22 -8.29 7.65
CA ILE A 139 -12.58 -8.66 9.02
C ILE A 139 -14.04 -8.38 9.29
N ILE A 140 -14.50 -7.17 8.98
CA ILE A 140 -15.89 -6.74 9.17
C ILE A 140 -16.85 -7.67 8.43
N GLN A 141 -16.61 -7.90 7.14
CA GLN A 141 -17.53 -8.69 6.33
C GLN A 141 -17.44 -10.18 6.66
N LYS A 142 -16.25 -10.72 6.94
CA LYS A 142 -16.09 -12.15 7.16
C LYS A 142 -16.51 -12.56 8.57
N TYR A 143 -16.11 -11.80 9.60
CA TYR A 143 -16.24 -12.21 10.99
C TYR A 143 -17.33 -11.46 11.77
N TYR A 144 -17.77 -10.31 11.26
CA TYR A 144 -18.84 -9.50 11.86
C TYR A 144 -19.93 -9.14 10.84
N PRO A 145 -20.42 -10.12 10.05
CA PRO A 145 -21.43 -9.85 9.02
C PRO A 145 -22.69 -9.26 9.64
N GLY A 146 -23.44 -8.48 8.86
CA GLY A 146 -24.74 -7.94 9.29
C GLY A 146 -24.68 -7.01 10.51
N LEU A 147 -23.50 -6.61 10.98
CA LEU A 147 -23.36 -5.69 12.11
C LEU A 147 -23.66 -4.24 11.71
N ILE A 148 -23.17 -3.83 10.54
CA ILE A 148 -23.30 -2.45 10.05
C ILE A 148 -24.60 -2.31 9.26
N ALA A 149 -25.46 -1.41 9.72
CA ALA A 149 -26.69 -0.97 9.07
C ALA A 149 -26.41 0.03 7.96
N VAL A 150 -25.57 1.01 8.28
CA VAL A 150 -25.25 2.12 7.39
C VAL A 150 -23.82 2.57 7.66
N ALA A 151 -23.09 2.87 6.60
CA ALA A 151 -21.74 3.42 6.68
C ALA A 151 -21.75 4.84 6.09
N ILE A 152 -21.62 5.85 6.93
CA ILE A 152 -21.66 7.26 6.58
C ILE A 152 -20.23 7.79 6.44
N LEU A 153 -19.88 8.19 5.24
CA LEU A 153 -18.60 8.83 4.92
C LEU A 153 -18.88 10.35 4.81
N THR A 154 -18.52 11.08 5.86
CA THR A 154 -18.76 12.52 5.97
C THR A 154 -17.61 13.33 5.37
N ASN A 155 -17.96 14.31 4.54
CA ASN A 155 -17.06 15.27 3.89
C ASN A 155 -15.83 14.67 3.18
N PRO A 156 -15.98 13.59 2.37
CA PRO A 156 -14.87 13.07 1.59
C PRO A 156 -14.37 14.13 0.57
N PRO A 157 -13.05 14.34 0.44
CA PRO A 157 -12.53 15.25 -0.58
C PRO A 157 -12.76 14.66 -1.98
N ARG A 158 -12.79 15.49 -3.03
CA ARG A 158 -13.00 15.03 -4.43
C ARG A 158 -12.10 13.87 -4.86
N ILE A 159 -10.85 13.85 -4.39
CA ILE A 159 -9.90 12.76 -4.68
C ILE A 159 -10.35 11.41 -4.11
N PHE A 160 -11.16 11.40 -3.05
CA PHE A 160 -11.74 10.20 -2.43
C PHE A 160 -12.60 9.40 -3.41
N GLU A 161 -13.28 10.03 -4.37
CA GLU A 161 -14.10 9.31 -5.36
C GLU A 161 -13.28 8.26 -6.13
N SER A 162 -12.03 8.57 -6.44
CA SER A 162 -11.13 7.65 -7.15
C SER A 162 -10.70 6.49 -6.25
N PHE A 163 -10.42 6.79 -4.99
CA PHE A 163 -10.14 5.78 -3.97
C PHE A 163 -11.35 4.85 -3.74
N TRP A 164 -12.54 5.43 -3.62
CA TRP A 164 -13.79 4.70 -3.45
C TRP A 164 -14.10 3.76 -4.60
N LYS A 165 -13.86 4.19 -5.85
CA LYS A 165 -14.03 3.34 -7.03
C LYS A 165 -13.23 2.05 -6.95
N ILE A 166 -12.09 2.03 -6.25
CA ILE A 166 -11.32 0.80 -6.00
C ILE A 166 -11.88 0.06 -4.79
N VAL A 167 -12.03 0.73 -3.66
CA VAL A 167 -12.48 0.13 -2.40
C VAL A 167 -13.82 -0.59 -2.54
N LYS A 168 -14.77 -0.03 -3.31
CA LYS A 168 -16.09 -0.64 -3.51
C LYS A 168 -16.07 -2.04 -4.12
N HIS A 169 -15.01 -2.42 -4.85
CA HIS A 169 -14.87 -3.77 -5.41
C HIS A 169 -14.55 -4.83 -4.35
N PHE A 170 -14.12 -4.41 -3.16
CA PHE A 170 -13.83 -5.28 -2.02
C PHE A 170 -14.98 -5.34 -1.02
N LEU A 171 -16.06 -4.59 -1.30
CA LEU A 171 -17.31 -4.67 -0.55
C LEU A 171 -18.21 -5.70 -1.21
N GLU A 172 -18.84 -6.53 -0.39
CA GLU A 172 -19.98 -7.33 -0.79
C GLU A 172 -21.11 -6.41 -1.27
N PRO A 173 -21.90 -6.83 -2.28
CA PRO A 173 -22.94 -5.99 -2.87
C PRO A 173 -23.88 -5.35 -1.83
N LYS A 174 -24.38 -6.15 -0.87
CA LYS A 174 -25.25 -5.67 0.21
C LYS A 174 -24.58 -4.60 1.10
N MET A 175 -23.27 -4.69 1.35
CA MET A 175 -22.55 -3.69 2.14
C MET A 175 -22.32 -2.40 1.35
N ASN A 176 -22.08 -2.52 0.03
CA ASN A 176 -21.87 -1.37 -0.84
C ASN A 176 -23.13 -0.47 -0.92
N GLU A 177 -24.33 -1.05 -0.90
CA GLU A 177 -25.62 -0.32 -0.90
C GLU A 177 -25.87 0.51 0.37
N LYS A 178 -25.24 0.12 1.48
CA LYS A 178 -25.36 0.76 2.81
C LYS A 178 -24.44 1.95 2.99
N VAL A 179 -23.53 2.20 2.04
CA VAL A 179 -22.59 3.30 2.14
C VAL A 179 -23.26 4.58 1.67
N LYS A 180 -23.28 5.59 2.53
CA LYS A 180 -23.84 6.92 2.27
C LYS A 180 -22.74 7.97 2.34
N PHE A 181 -22.73 8.85 1.35
CA PHE A 181 -21.85 10.02 1.33
C PHE A 181 -22.63 11.23 1.81
N VAL A 182 -22.11 11.93 2.81
CA VAL A 182 -22.78 13.07 3.44
C VAL A 182 -21.82 14.25 3.47
N TYR A 183 -22.31 15.43 3.12
CA TYR A 183 -21.53 16.67 3.13
C TYR A 183 -22.25 17.72 3.98
N ASN A 184 -21.52 18.38 4.89
CA ASN A 184 -22.14 19.24 5.91
C ASN A 184 -22.99 20.38 5.32
N ASN A 185 -22.60 20.92 4.17
CA ASN A 185 -23.26 22.05 3.51
C ASN A 185 -24.23 21.63 2.40
N ASN A 186 -24.76 20.41 2.45
CA ASN A 186 -25.66 19.88 1.43
C ASN A 186 -27.02 19.52 2.05
N SER A 187 -28.11 20.07 1.50
CA SER A 187 -29.47 19.91 2.03
C SER A 187 -29.96 18.46 2.02
N GLU A 188 -29.62 17.69 0.99
CA GLU A 188 -29.94 16.26 0.91
C GLU A 188 -29.18 15.45 1.98
N SER A 189 -27.92 15.78 2.21
CA SER A 189 -27.09 15.21 3.28
C SER A 189 -27.67 15.51 4.67
N GLN A 190 -28.16 16.73 4.89
CA GLN A 190 -28.85 17.11 6.13
C GLN A 190 -30.15 16.32 6.32
N ARG A 191 -30.90 16.06 5.24
CA ARG A 191 -32.11 15.21 5.29
C ARG A 191 -31.75 13.77 5.66
N ILE A 192 -30.77 13.17 4.97
CA ILE A 192 -30.29 11.81 5.26
C ILE A 192 -29.87 11.68 6.72
N MET A 193 -29.13 12.66 7.25
CA MET A 193 -28.70 12.68 8.65
C MET A 193 -29.88 12.87 9.62
N GLY A 194 -30.83 13.75 9.30
CA GLY A 194 -32.03 13.98 10.13
C GLY A 194 -33.00 12.79 10.19
N ASP A 195 -33.07 12.00 9.11
CA ASP A 195 -33.86 10.77 9.07
C ASP A 195 -33.25 9.68 9.98
N MET A 196 -31.93 9.70 10.20
CA MET A 196 -31.20 8.70 10.98
C MET A 196 -30.89 9.13 12.42
N PHE A 197 -30.73 10.44 12.66
CA PHE A 197 -30.26 10.99 13.92
C PHE A 197 -31.07 12.21 14.36
N ASP A 198 -31.17 12.34 15.67
CA ASP A 198 -31.59 13.58 16.31
C ASP A 198 -30.47 14.62 16.18
N LEU A 199 -30.65 15.54 15.22
CA LEU A 199 -29.63 16.52 14.89
C LEU A 199 -29.25 17.41 16.08
N ASP A 200 -30.12 17.61 17.08
CA ASP A 200 -29.79 18.39 18.27
C ASP A 200 -28.84 17.65 19.24
N LYS A 201 -28.77 16.32 19.14
CA LYS A 201 -27.87 15.48 19.93
C LYS A 201 -26.61 15.08 19.15
N LEU A 202 -26.68 15.05 17.83
CA LEU A 202 -25.55 14.72 16.96
C LEU A 202 -24.50 15.83 16.97
N GLU A 203 -23.22 15.46 17.04
CA GLU A 203 -22.12 16.43 17.03
C GLU A 203 -22.05 17.23 15.72
N SER A 204 -21.65 18.49 15.86
CA SER A 204 -21.36 19.37 14.72
C SER A 204 -20.32 18.83 13.74
N THR A 205 -19.36 18.01 14.21
CA THR A 205 -18.39 17.29 13.37
C THR A 205 -19.07 16.43 12.31
N PHE A 206 -20.22 15.84 12.64
CA PHE A 206 -21.00 14.97 11.75
C PHE A 206 -22.24 15.65 11.16
N GLY A 207 -22.32 16.98 11.24
CA GLY A 207 -23.42 17.76 10.68
C GLY A 207 -24.61 17.97 11.61
N GLY A 208 -24.50 17.64 12.91
CA GLY A 208 -25.51 17.98 13.90
C GLY A 208 -25.36 19.38 14.51
N ARG A 209 -26.25 19.74 15.43
CA ARG A 209 -26.34 21.03 16.13
C ARG A 209 -25.70 21.00 17.52
N ASN A 210 -25.27 19.82 17.98
CA ASN A 210 -24.61 19.70 19.26
C ASN A 210 -23.17 20.26 19.19
N THR A 211 -22.91 21.31 19.97
CA THR A 211 -21.60 21.97 20.11
C THR A 211 -20.91 21.64 21.42
N THR A 212 -21.59 20.98 22.36
CA THR A 212 -20.91 20.31 23.47
C THR A 212 -20.27 19.07 22.84
N GLY A 213 -18.99 19.19 22.47
CA GLY A 213 -18.21 18.04 22.04
C GLY A 213 -18.36 16.92 23.06
N LEU A 214 -18.23 15.66 22.62
CA LEU A 214 -18.15 14.49 23.50
C LEU A 214 -17.51 14.89 24.83
N ASP A 215 -18.21 14.69 25.95
CA ASP A 215 -17.64 14.88 27.27
C ASP A 215 -16.58 13.79 27.46
N ILE A 216 -15.39 14.09 26.93
CA ILE A 216 -14.19 13.26 26.91
C ILE A 216 -13.68 13.04 28.35
N ASN A 217 -14.26 13.69 29.35
CA ASN A 217 -13.87 13.56 30.75
C ASN A 217 -14.28 12.23 31.40
N ASN A 218 -15.13 11.41 30.77
CA ASN A 218 -15.45 10.10 31.32
C ASN A 218 -14.78 8.92 30.61
N ASN A 219 -14.02 9.15 29.52
CA ASN A 219 -13.09 8.16 29.00
C ASN A 219 -12.01 8.81 28.11
N SER A 220 -10.84 9.03 28.73
CA SER A 220 -9.53 8.98 28.09
C SER A 220 -8.99 10.23 27.37
N ARG A 221 -8.38 11.11 28.18
CA ARG A 221 -7.01 11.68 28.04
C ARG A 221 -6.38 11.74 26.63
N ASN A 222 -6.03 12.98 26.24
CA ASN A 222 -4.75 13.37 25.62
C ASN A 222 -4.33 12.71 24.29
N ALA A 223 -5.07 12.91 23.21
CA ALA A 223 -4.52 12.74 21.87
C ALA A 223 -5.10 13.80 20.93
N MET A 224 -4.25 14.42 20.11
CA MET A 224 -4.60 15.33 19.01
C MET A 224 -4.55 16.84 19.29
N SER A 225 -3.50 17.30 19.96
CA SER A 225 -3.01 18.67 19.81
C SER A 225 -1.50 18.71 19.61
N TYR A 226 -0.98 18.12 18.53
CA TYR A 226 0.30 18.49 17.90
C TYR A 226 0.36 17.82 16.52
N LEU A 227 0.64 18.61 15.47
CA LEU A 227 1.12 18.27 14.12
C LEU A 227 0.33 18.94 12.98
N PHE A 228 0.23 20.27 13.03
CA PHE A 228 0.28 21.09 11.83
C PHE A 228 1.14 22.32 12.11
N GLN A 229 2.44 22.20 11.86
CA GLN A 229 3.30 23.37 11.64
C GLN A 229 4.12 23.11 10.38
N THR A 230 3.66 23.74 9.32
CA THR A 230 4.28 23.84 8.00
C THR A 230 5.66 24.47 8.11
N ARG A 231 6.72 23.68 7.88
CA ARG A 231 8.05 24.24 7.61
C ARG A 231 8.12 24.58 6.13
N ARG A 232 8.09 25.88 5.82
CA ARG A 232 8.59 26.42 4.55
C ARG A 232 10.07 26.04 4.45
N GLU A 233 10.40 25.11 3.56
CA GLU A 233 11.80 24.81 3.26
C GLU A 233 12.30 25.82 2.23
N ALA A 234 13.34 26.57 2.60
CA ALA A 234 14.07 27.44 1.70
C ALA A 234 14.67 26.62 0.55
N THR A 235 14.46 27.06 -0.68
CA THR A 235 15.00 26.46 -1.89
C THR A 235 16.53 26.61 -1.89
N GLN A 236 17.25 25.54 -1.52
CA GLN A 236 18.71 25.48 -1.71
C GLN A 236 19.01 25.21 -3.20
N GLN A 237 19.84 26.08 -3.79
CA GLN A 237 20.26 26.01 -5.19
C GLN A 237 21.26 24.85 -5.42
N LYS A 238 21.23 24.27 -6.61
CA LYS A 238 22.18 23.23 -7.06
C LYS A 238 23.61 23.81 -7.06
N PRO A 239 24.60 23.13 -6.46
CA PRO A 239 26.00 23.57 -6.53
C PRO A 239 26.50 23.59 -7.97
N GLU A 240 27.14 24.70 -8.36
CA GLU A 240 27.48 25.00 -9.76
C GLU A 240 28.79 24.34 -10.21
N SER A 241 29.70 23.99 -9.29
CA SER A 241 31.01 23.41 -9.62
C SER A 241 31.19 21.97 -9.10
N SER A 242 31.96 21.16 -9.83
CA SER A 242 32.34 19.80 -9.41
C SER A 242 33.06 19.78 -8.05
N ALA A 243 33.89 20.78 -7.76
CA ALA A 243 34.56 20.93 -6.48
C ALA A 243 33.58 21.18 -5.31
N GLU A 244 32.52 21.97 -5.53
CA GLU A 244 31.49 22.20 -4.52
C GLU A 244 30.64 20.95 -4.27
N GLN A 245 30.36 20.17 -5.33
CA GLN A 245 29.69 18.87 -5.18
C GLN A 245 30.54 17.89 -4.37
N GLN A 246 31.86 17.87 -4.61
CA GLN A 246 32.76 17.02 -3.84
C GLN A 246 32.79 17.41 -2.36
N ARG A 247 32.88 18.72 -2.05
CA ARG A 247 32.78 19.20 -0.66
C ARG A 247 31.50 18.75 0.03
N LYS A 248 30.35 18.82 -0.66
CA LYS A 248 29.07 18.33 -0.11
C LYS A 248 29.07 16.82 0.14
N ILE A 249 29.76 16.04 -0.69
CA ILE A 249 29.94 14.59 -0.48
C ILE A 249 30.79 14.35 0.76
N ASP A 250 31.89 15.08 0.91
CA ASP A 250 32.79 14.97 2.06
C ASP A 250 32.10 15.39 3.36
N ASP A 251 31.32 16.48 3.35
CA ASP A 251 30.48 16.89 4.49
C ASP A 251 29.50 15.78 4.91
N VAL A 252 28.85 15.12 3.94
CA VAL A 252 27.94 14.00 4.24
C VAL A 252 28.70 12.81 4.79
N ARG A 253 29.88 12.50 4.24
CA ARG A 253 30.75 11.43 4.72
C ARG A 253 31.17 11.66 6.17
N GLU A 254 31.53 12.89 6.54
CA GLU A 254 31.80 13.27 7.93
C GLU A 254 30.56 13.06 8.82
N LEU A 255 29.39 13.52 8.39
CA LEU A 255 28.13 13.32 9.13
C LEU A 255 27.73 11.85 9.29
N LEU A 256 28.16 10.97 8.39
CA LEU A 256 27.94 9.53 8.47
C LEU A 256 28.85 8.85 9.50
N GLY A 257 30.03 9.42 9.77
CA GLY A 257 31.02 8.86 10.68
C GLY A 257 31.46 7.46 10.27
N ASP A 258 31.60 6.56 11.25
CA ASP A 258 32.06 5.18 11.07
C ASP A 258 31.26 4.38 10.03
N LEU A 259 30.00 4.75 9.77
CA LEU A 259 29.18 4.08 8.76
C LEU A 259 29.80 4.13 7.36
N ALA A 260 30.46 5.24 7.02
CA ALA A 260 31.11 5.42 5.72
C ALA A 260 32.23 4.40 5.50
N THR A 261 32.94 4.04 6.57
CA THR A 261 34.02 3.04 6.57
C THR A 261 33.47 1.62 6.70
N GLU A 262 32.34 1.43 7.37
CA GLU A 262 31.69 0.11 7.51
C GLU A 262 31.09 -0.39 6.20
N MET A 263 30.53 0.51 5.36
CA MET A 263 29.85 0.15 4.12
C MET A 263 30.35 0.95 2.91
N PRO A 264 31.66 0.91 2.58
CA PRO A 264 32.27 1.80 1.59
C PRO A 264 31.72 1.55 0.17
N SER A 265 31.41 0.30 -0.17
CA SER A 265 30.82 -0.05 -1.48
C SER A 265 29.43 0.55 -1.68
N PHE A 266 28.60 0.57 -0.62
CA PHE A 266 27.27 1.17 -0.67
C PHE A 266 27.34 2.70 -0.57
N LEU A 267 28.15 3.23 0.36
CA LEU A 267 28.31 4.66 0.63
C LEU A 267 29.40 5.30 -0.25
N SER A 268 29.45 4.90 -1.51
CA SER A 268 30.31 5.51 -2.53
C SER A 268 29.89 6.94 -2.83
N ASP A 269 30.79 7.71 -3.43
CA ASP A 269 30.53 9.09 -3.89
C ASP A 269 29.28 9.15 -4.79
N GLY A 270 29.11 8.18 -5.68
CA GLY A 270 27.94 8.07 -6.54
C GLY A 270 26.63 7.92 -5.75
N THR A 271 26.61 7.08 -4.71
CA THR A 271 25.44 6.95 -3.84
C THR A 271 25.19 8.21 -3.03
N ILE A 272 26.21 8.79 -2.40
CA ILE A 272 26.07 10.01 -1.61
C ILE A 272 25.53 11.15 -2.49
N ARG A 273 26.07 11.31 -3.70
CA ARG A 273 25.62 12.30 -4.69
C ARG A 273 24.16 12.11 -5.09
N ARG A 274 23.68 10.87 -5.26
CA ARG A 274 22.25 10.58 -5.53
C ARG A 274 21.35 11.05 -4.38
N PHE A 275 21.75 10.79 -3.13
CA PHE A 275 21.00 11.21 -1.95
C PHE A 275 21.04 12.73 -1.73
N LEU A 276 22.16 13.38 -2.01
CA LEU A 276 22.26 14.84 -2.00
C LEU A 276 21.26 15.46 -2.98
N ARG A 277 21.25 15.01 -4.23
CA ARG A 277 20.33 15.54 -5.26
C ARG A 277 18.86 15.38 -4.88
N SER A 278 18.45 14.21 -4.39
CA SER A 278 17.06 13.97 -3.99
C SER A 278 16.62 14.75 -2.74
N ARG A 279 17.57 15.37 -2.04
CA ARG A 279 17.35 16.20 -0.85
C ARG A 279 17.80 17.64 -1.08
N ASN A 280 17.80 18.10 -2.34
CA ASN A 280 18.14 19.46 -2.74
C ASN A 280 19.50 19.92 -2.20
N TRP A 281 20.50 19.03 -2.24
CA TRP A 281 21.87 19.25 -1.79
C TRP A 281 22.04 19.61 -0.30
N SER A 282 21.03 19.33 0.52
CA SER A 282 21.14 19.42 1.98
C SER A 282 21.92 18.24 2.53
N THR A 283 23.12 18.51 3.06
CA THR A 283 24.02 17.50 3.65
C THR A 283 23.38 16.79 4.85
N GLU A 284 22.73 17.54 5.75
CA GLU A 284 22.00 16.99 6.90
C GLU A 284 20.87 16.03 6.49
N LYS A 285 20.03 16.43 5.52
CA LYS A 285 18.92 15.59 5.05
C LYS A 285 19.43 14.36 4.31
N ALA A 286 20.47 14.51 3.50
CA ALA A 286 21.10 13.40 2.78
C ALA A 286 21.73 12.40 3.76
N ALA A 287 22.52 12.86 4.72
CA ALA A 287 23.12 12.03 5.76
C ALA A 287 22.05 11.28 6.57
N LYS A 288 20.97 11.96 6.98
CA LYS A 288 19.84 11.31 7.66
C LYS A 288 19.20 10.21 6.81
N ALA A 289 18.93 10.49 5.54
CA ALA A 289 18.32 9.52 4.63
C ALA A 289 19.25 8.32 4.36
N LEU A 290 20.55 8.55 4.25
CA LEU A 290 21.56 7.49 4.11
C LEU A 290 21.64 6.60 5.36
N LYS A 291 21.59 7.18 6.58
CA LYS A 291 21.52 6.41 7.83
C LYS A 291 20.28 5.51 7.88
N GLU A 292 19.14 6.01 7.42
CA GLU A 292 17.92 5.19 7.29
C GLU A 292 18.08 4.07 6.25
N ALA A 293 18.74 4.36 5.12
CA ALA A 293 19.03 3.36 4.10
C ALA A 293 19.99 2.27 4.61
N VAL A 294 21.05 2.64 5.32
CA VAL A 294 21.97 1.69 5.99
C VAL A 294 21.21 0.78 6.95
N LYS A 295 20.33 1.36 7.80
CA LYS A 295 19.50 0.58 8.71
C LYS A 295 18.60 -0.41 7.97
N TRP A 296 17.97 0.02 6.88
CA TRP A 296 17.16 -0.86 6.04
C TRP A 296 18.00 -1.96 5.38
N ARG A 297 19.18 -1.64 4.84
CA ARG A 297 20.10 -2.61 4.23
C ARG A 297 20.53 -3.68 5.23
N ARG A 298 20.91 -3.32 6.45
CA ARG A 298 21.26 -4.30 7.51
C ARG A 298 20.12 -5.29 7.80
N GLN A 299 18.86 -4.84 7.69
CA GLN A 299 17.69 -5.67 7.93
C GLN A 299 17.30 -6.51 6.71
N PHE A 300 17.34 -5.92 5.51
CA PHE A 300 16.88 -6.54 4.27
C PHE A 300 17.94 -7.43 3.60
N LYS A 301 19.22 -7.09 3.79
CA LYS A 301 20.41 -7.75 3.26
C LYS A 301 20.44 -7.91 1.73
N PRO A 302 20.29 -6.82 0.97
CA PRO A 302 20.28 -6.86 -0.51
C PRO A 302 21.54 -7.46 -1.15
N GLU A 303 22.68 -7.40 -0.46
CA GLU A 303 23.96 -7.99 -0.86
C GLU A 303 23.94 -9.52 -0.90
N THR A 304 23.01 -10.16 -0.16
CA THR A 304 22.87 -11.62 -0.13
C THR A 304 22.03 -12.18 -1.28
N ILE A 305 21.42 -11.30 -2.10
CA ILE A 305 20.57 -11.70 -3.21
C ILE A 305 21.45 -11.90 -4.45
N CYS A 306 21.53 -13.15 -4.93
CA CYS A 306 22.13 -13.51 -6.20
C CYS A 306 21.11 -14.17 -7.11
N TRP A 307 21.45 -14.25 -8.39
CA TRP A 307 20.66 -14.79 -9.47
C TRP A 307 20.14 -16.20 -9.16
N GLU A 308 20.99 -17.09 -8.64
CA GLU A 308 20.64 -18.47 -8.31
C GLU A 308 19.61 -18.58 -7.19
N ASN A 309 19.45 -17.53 -6.37
CA ASN A 309 18.55 -17.52 -5.21
C ASN A 309 17.14 -17.02 -5.56
N LEU A 310 16.89 -16.59 -6.80
CA LEU A 310 15.57 -16.09 -7.22
C LEU A 310 14.66 -17.26 -7.58
N ALA A 311 13.45 -17.30 -7.02
CA ALA A 311 12.48 -18.35 -7.34
C ALA A 311 11.78 -18.09 -8.68
N GLY A 312 11.38 -19.15 -9.40
CA GLY A 312 10.58 -19.01 -10.62
C GLY A 312 11.26 -18.23 -11.74
N ILE A 313 12.60 -18.32 -11.81
CA ILE A 313 13.50 -17.49 -12.63
C ILE A 313 12.92 -17.19 -14.01
N GLU A 314 12.53 -18.20 -14.78
CA GLU A 314 12.06 -17.97 -16.16
C GLU A 314 10.84 -17.04 -16.23
N ASN A 315 9.79 -17.29 -15.45
CA ASN A 315 8.57 -16.49 -15.51
C ASN A 315 8.79 -15.09 -14.92
N GLU A 316 9.51 -14.99 -13.80
CA GLU A 316 9.77 -13.70 -13.16
C GLU A 316 10.72 -12.81 -13.99
N VAL A 317 11.65 -13.41 -14.71
CA VAL A 317 12.55 -12.70 -15.63
C VAL A 317 11.78 -12.16 -16.81
N ARG A 318 10.85 -12.93 -17.40
CA ARG A 318 9.98 -12.39 -18.46
C ARG A 318 9.11 -11.25 -17.95
N ARG A 319 8.75 -11.25 -16.65
CA ARG A 319 7.98 -10.17 -16.01
C ARG A 319 8.81 -8.91 -15.77
N ALA A 320 10.06 -9.01 -15.31
CA ALA A 320 10.90 -7.85 -15.02
C ALA A 320 12.39 -8.11 -15.28
N TYR A 321 12.98 -7.35 -16.21
CA TYR A 321 14.35 -7.57 -16.68
C TYR A 321 15.06 -6.30 -17.13
N MET A 322 16.39 -6.34 -17.16
CA MET A 322 17.23 -5.31 -17.79
C MET A 322 17.48 -5.65 -19.27
N ALA A 323 17.16 -4.74 -20.18
CA ALA A 323 17.45 -4.95 -21.58
C ALA A 323 18.96 -5.12 -21.84
N ASP A 324 19.31 -5.70 -22.97
CA ASP A 324 20.68 -5.78 -23.50
C ASP A 324 21.08 -4.54 -24.33
N TYR A 325 20.14 -3.61 -24.55
CA TYR A 325 20.37 -2.33 -25.19
C TYR A 325 20.24 -1.16 -24.19
N LEU A 326 20.82 -0.02 -24.59
CA LEU A 326 20.69 1.26 -23.93
C LEU A 326 19.77 2.17 -24.73
N ASP A 327 19.23 3.20 -24.09
CA ASP A 327 18.61 4.31 -24.81
C ASP A 327 19.68 5.19 -25.48
N LYS A 328 19.26 6.17 -26.28
CA LYS A 328 20.18 7.08 -27.01
C LYS A 328 21.03 7.97 -26.09
N ASN A 329 20.64 8.11 -24.82
CA ASN A 329 21.39 8.84 -23.80
C ASN A 329 22.33 7.91 -23.02
N GLY A 330 22.45 6.63 -23.38
CA GLY A 330 23.30 5.66 -22.68
C GLY A 330 22.69 5.13 -21.38
N ARG A 331 21.39 5.35 -21.14
CA ARG A 331 20.70 4.88 -19.95
C ARG A 331 20.33 3.41 -20.09
N THR A 332 20.44 2.69 -18.98
CA THR A 332 20.01 1.29 -18.89
C THR A 332 18.49 1.21 -18.95
N VAL A 333 17.97 0.29 -19.75
CA VAL A 333 16.53 0.09 -19.90
C VAL A 333 16.07 -1.03 -18.98
N PHE A 334 15.16 -0.71 -18.06
CA PHE A 334 14.53 -1.68 -17.16
C PHE A 334 13.07 -1.88 -17.57
N VAL A 335 12.70 -3.11 -17.91
CA VAL A 335 11.40 -3.46 -18.48
C VAL A 335 10.56 -4.22 -17.45
N ILE A 336 9.27 -3.88 -17.35
CA ILE A 336 8.25 -4.64 -16.64
C ILE A 336 7.09 -4.98 -17.58
N MET A 337 6.80 -6.26 -17.74
CA MET A 337 5.65 -6.78 -18.49
C MET A 337 4.51 -7.11 -17.52
N THR A 338 3.56 -6.19 -17.36
CA THR A 338 2.54 -6.31 -16.29
C THR A 338 1.45 -7.35 -16.58
N SER A 339 1.30 -7.82 -17.83
CA SER A 339 0.38 -8.89 -18.19
C SER A 339 0.84 -10.28 -17.75
N ILE A 340 2.14 -10.44 -17.47
CA ILE A 340 2.71 -11.70 -17.03
C ILE A 340 2.42 -11.85 -15.55
N LYS A 341 1.57 -12.83 -15.22
CA LYS A 341 1.26 -13.16 -13.83
C LYS A 341 2.48 -13.81 -13.19
N SER A 342 2.86 -13.31 -12.03
CA SER A 342 3.89 -13.96 -11.25
C SER A 342 3.42 -15.30 -10.70
N LEU A 343 4.35 -16.25 -10.60
CA LEU A 343 4.16 -17.55 -9.96
C LEU A 343 4.77 -17.61 -8.55
N THR A 344 5.37 -16.51 -8.09
CA THR A 344 6.06 -16.44 -6.81
C THR A 344 5.27 -15.66 -5.76
N SER A 345 5.67 -15.82 -4.50
CA SER A 345 5.11 -15.02 -3.40
C SER A 345 5.42 -13.53 -3.57
N THR A 346 4.60 -12.66 -2.99
CA THR A 346 4.85 -11.21 -3.08
C THR A 346 6.15 -10.78 -2.38
N LYS A 347 6.61 -11.52 -1.37
CA LYS A 347 7.92 -11.29 -0.74
C LYS A 347 9.05 -11.46 -1.77
N GLU A 348 8.87 -12.40 -2.70
CA GLU A 348 9.82 -12.65 -3.77
C GLU A 348 9.84 -11.52 -4.80
N HIS A 349 8.68 -10.91 -5.09
CA HIS A 349 8.63 -9.74 -6.00
C HIS A 349 9.46 -8.59 -5.48
N ILE A 350 9.38 -8.32 -4.17
CA ILE A 350 10.17 -7.26 -3.53
C ILE A 350 11.66 -7.63 -3.52
N ARG A 351 12.02 -8.91 -3.28
CA ARG A 351 13.42 -9.37 -3.42
C ARG A 351 13.94 -9.17 -4.84
N GLN A 352 13.16 -9.54 -5.85
CA GLN A 352 13.53 -9.40 -7.26
C GLN A 352 13.65 -7.93 -7.68
N LEU A 353 12.72 -7.07 -7.23
CA LEU A 353 12.82 -5.63 -7.44
C LEU A 353 14.13 -5.09 -6.85
N VAL A 354 14.43 -5.42 -5.60
CA VAL A 354 15.65 -4.96 -4.94
C VAL A 354 16.89 -5.50 -5.63
N TYR A 355 16.89 -6.76 -6.08
CA TYR A 355 17.97 -7.33 -6.87
C TYR A 355 18.20 -6.56 -8.17
N ASN A 356 17.14 -6.24 -8.91
CA ASN A 356 17.25 -5.42 -10.13
C ASN A 356 17.73 -4.00 -9.80
N LEU A 357 17.24 -3.38 -8.74
CA LEU A 357 17.69 -2.04 -8.31
C LEU A 357 19.17 -2.01 -7.91
N GLU A 358 19.65 -3.04 -7.22
CA GLU A 358 21.08 -3.19 -6.91
C GLU A 358 21.91 -3.24 -8.19
N ASN A 359 21.49 -4.05 -9.17
CA ASN A 359 22.17 -4.14 -10.46
C ASN A 359 22.08 -2.87 -11.30
N LEU A 360 21.00 -2.10 -11.20
CA LEU A 360 20.84 -0.82 -11.88
C LEU A 360 21.64 0.31 -11.21
N ALA A 361 21.81 0.22 -9.89
CA ALA A 361 22.64 1.13 -9.12
C ALA A 361 24.14 0.82 -9.25
N MET A 362 24.50 -0.36 -9.74
CA MET A 362 25.86 -0.67 -10.18
C MET A 362 26.14 0.04 -11.50
N ASN A 363 26.95 1.10 -11.45
CA ASN A 363 27.99 1.40 -12.44
C ASN A 363 28.79 2.62 -11.98
N SER A 364 29.99 2.71 -12.58
CA SER A 364 31.22 3.41 -12.19
C SER A 364 31.06 4.85 -11.68
N GLU A 365 32.13 5.39 -11.10
CA GLU A 365 32.23 6.78 -10.63
C GLU A 365 31.77 7.83 -11.69
N ASP A 366 31.73 7.42 -12.96
CA ASP A 366 31.28 8.17 -14.15
C ASP A 366 29.81 7.93 -14.56
N ALA A 367 29.06 7.05 -13.89
CA ALA A 367 27.69 6.72 -14.28
C ALA A 367 26.83 7.99 -14.26
N GLN A 368 26.31 8.33 -15.44
CA GLN A 368 25.48 9.51 -15.64
C GLN A 368 24.35 9.57 -14.62
N GLU A 369 24.02 10.79 -14.22
CA GLU A 369 22.86 11.07 -13.40
C GLU A 369 21.57 10.49 -14.01
N GLU A 370 20.72 9.85 -13.20
CA GLU A 370 19.42 9.34 -13.65
C GLU A 370 19.52 8.35 -14.83
N ASN A 371 20.43 7.38 -14.67
CA ASN A 371 20.87 6.42 -15.69
C ASN A 371 19.86 5.32 -16.05
N VAL A 372 18.61 5.37 -15.59
CA VAL A 372 17.61 4.33 -15.87
C VAL A 372 16.41 4.87 -16.62
N VAL A 373 16.02 4.19 -17.69
CA VAL A 373 14.68 4.30 -18.30
C VAL A 373 13.84 3.12 -17.85
N TRP A 374 12.80 3.39 -17.06
CA TRP A 374 11.87 2.38 -16.56
C TRP A 374 10.66 2.26 -17.48
N MET A 375 10.50 1.11 -18.13
CA MET A 375 9.43 0.86 -19.09
C MET A 375 8.45 -0.18 -18.56
N CYS A 376 7.17 0.15 -18.53
CA CYS A 376 6.11 -0.74 -18.10
C CYS A 376 5.13 -0.96 -19.26
N ASN A 377 4.92 -2.22 -19.65
CA ASN A 377 3.89 -2.59 -20.62
C ASN A 377 2.60 -2.98 -19.88
N PHE A 378 1.54 -2.20 -20.09
CA PHE A 378 0.20 -2.39 -19.52
C PHE A 378 -0.80 -3.04 -20.49
N SER A 379 -0.36 -3.49 -21.67
CA SER A 379 -1.20 -4.29 -22.56
C SER A 379 -1.67 -5.56 -21.83
N GLY A 380 -2.98 -5.74 -21.68
CA GLY A 380 -3.57 -6.87 -20.93
C GLY A 380 -3.53 -6.71 -19.41
N TRP A 381 -3.21 -5.52 -18.89
CA TRP A 381 -3.20 -5.24 -17.46
C TRP A 381 -4.59 -5.32 -16.82
N THR A 382 -4.62 -5.85 -15.60
CA THR A 382 -5.81 -5.85 -14.73
C THR A 382 -5.44 -5.35 -13.33
N LEU A 383 -6.42 -4.96 -12.51
CA LEU A 383 -6.18 -4.52 -11.13
C LEU A 383 -5.47 -5.57 -10.25
N SER A 384 -5.62 -6.86 -10.56
CA SER A 384 -4.92 -7.93 -9.84
C SER A 384 -3.48 -8.15 -10.34
N SER A 385 -3.13 -7.67 -11.53
CA SER A 385 -1.78 -7.76 -12.11
C SER A 385 -0.76 -6.91 -11.34
N THR A 386 -1.18 -5.75 -10.82
CA THR A 386 -0.35 -4.89 -9.97
C THR A 386 -1.13 -4.46 -8.72
N PRO A 387 -1.09 -5.26 -7.65
CA PRO A 387 -1.70 -4.89 -6.39
C PRO A 387 -1.21 -3.51 -5.91
N LEU A 388 -2.14 -2.65 -5.48
CA LEU A 388 -1.82 -1.28 -5.06
C LEU A 388 -0.80 -1.24 -3.91
N TRP A 389 -0.86 -2.19 -3.00
CA TRP A 389 0.07 -2.26 -1.87
C TRP A 389 1.51 -2.61 -2.31
N GLU A 390 1.66 -3.51 -3.29
CA GLU A 390 2.96 -3.88 -3.86
C GLU A 390 3.52 -2.70 -4.66
N THR A 391 2.65 -2.00 -5.41
CA THR A 391 3.01 -0.76 -6.10
C THR A 391 3.51 0.29 -5.11
N ARG A 392 2.78 0.49 -4.00
CA ARG A 392 3.18 1.44 -2.95
C ARG A 392 4.51 1.07 -2.31
N GLU A 393 4.71 -0.22 -1.99
CA GLU A 393 5.96 -0.70 -1.39
C GLU A 393 7.13 -0.56 -2.35
N SER A 394 6.93 -0.90 -3.62
CA SER A 394 7.94 -0.73 -4.67
C SER A 394 8.35 0.73 -4.83
N LEU A 395 7.36 1.64 -4.90
CA LEU A 395 7.62 3.08 -4.96
C LEU A 395 8.30 3.59 -3.69
N HIS A 396 7.93 3.07 -2.51
CA HIS A 396 8.60 3.42 -1.25
C HIS A 396 10.07 3.03 -1.29
N ILE A 397 10.41 1.80 -1.70
CA ILE A 397 11.79 1.31 -1.79
C ILE A 397 12.60 2.14 -2.79
N ILE A 398 12.06 2.34 -4.00
CA ILE A 398 12.73 3.09 -5.07
C ILE A 398 13.05 4.51 -4.60
N GLN A 399 12.07 5.23 -4.07
CA GLN A 399 12.24 6.65 -3.72
C GLN A 399 13.04 6.85 -2.44
N LYS A 400 12.91 5.93 -1.47
CA LYS A 400 13.55 6.06 -0.16
C LYS A 400 14.99 5.54 -0.15
N TYR A 401 15.26 4.42 -0.81
CA TYR A 401 16.55 3.71 -0.70
C TYR A 401 17.38 3.75 -1.99
N TYR A 402 16.74 4.02 -3.14
CA TYR A 402 17.41 4.14 -4.43
C TYR A 402 17.05 5.46 -5.16
N PRO A 403 17.10 6.61 -4.47
CA PRO A 403 16.67 7.87 -5.06
C PRO A 403 17.52 8.26 -6.28
N GLY A 404 16.91 8.94 -7.24
CA GLY A 404 17.64 9.54 -8.37
C GLY A 404 18.20 8.56 -9.41
N LEU A 405 17.76 7.30 -9.41
CA LEU A 405 18.11 6.33 -10.47
C LEU A 405 17.31 6.55 -11.76
N ILE A 406 16.01 6.82 -11.65
CA ILE A 406 15.10 6.89 -12.80
C ILE A 406 15.23 8.27 -13.46
N GLY A 407 15.61 8.30 -14.73
CA GLY A 407 15.63 9.50 -15.58
C GLY A 407 14.45 9.61 -16.53
N ALA A 408 13.79 8.50 -16.84
CA ALA A 408 12.51 8.50 -17.53
C ALA A 408 11.71 7.26 -17.14
N ALA A 409 10.38 7.39 -17.08
CA ALA A 409 9.47 6.28 -16.87
C ALA A 409 8.40 6.26 -17.97
N ILE A 410 8.26 5.15 -18.69
CA ILE A 410 7.33 5.01 -19.82
C ILE A 410 6.26 3.99 -19.45
N LEU A 411 5.00 4.45 -19.35
CA LEU A 411 3.84 3.58 -19.16
C LEU A 411 3.17 3.38 -20.52
N SER A 412 3.39 2.19 -21.10
CA SER A 412 2.91 1.82 -22.42
C SER A 412 1.56 1.10 -22.34
N ASN A 413 0.60 1.58 -23.13
CA ASN A 413 -0.72 0.96 -23.32
C ASN A 413 -1.54 0.71 -22.04
N PRO A 414 -1.61 1.65 -21.07
CA PRO A 414 -2.52 1.47 -19.95
C PRO A 414 -3.98 1.44 -20.41
N PRO A 415 -4.79 0.46 -19.98
CA PRO A 415 -6.22 0.43 -20.32
C PRO A 415 -6.96 1.57 -19.64
N LYS A 416 -8.13 1.98 -20.14
CA LYS A 416 -8.91 3.11 -19.57
C LYS A 416 -9.14 3.02 -18.05
N ILE A 417 -9.36 1.82 -17.52
CA ILE A 417 -9.55 1.59 -16.08
C ILE A 417 -8.31 1.97 -15.24
N PHE A 418 -7.10 1.97 -15.85
CA PHE A 418 -5.86 2.40 -15.22
C PHE A 418 -5.90 3.87 -14.78
N GLU A 419 -6.66 4.75 -15.43
CA GLU A 419 -6.75 6.17 -15.03
C GLU A 419 -7.18 6.35 -13.57
N SER A 420 -8.13 5.52 -13.10
CA SER A 420 -8.59 5.57 -11.70
C SER A 420 -7.52 5.05 -10.74
N PHE A 421 -6.81 3.99 -11.12
CA PHE A 421 -5.67 3.47 -10.37
C PHE A 421 -4.53 4.49 -10.28
N TRP A 422 -4.20 5.13 -11.41
CA TRP A 422 -3.19 6.17 -11.51
C TRP A 422 -3.46 7.37 -10.61
N LYS A 423 -4.72 7.81 -10.50
CA LYS A 423 -5.11 8.90 -9.59
C LYS A 423 -4.75 8.64 -8.13
N ILE A 424 -4.65 7.37 -7.73
CA ILE A 424 -4.22 6.97 -6.39
C ILE A 424 -2.70 6.82 -6.35
N VAL A 425 -2.12 6.08 -7.29
CA VAL A 425 -0.66 5.84 -7.33
C VAL A 425 0.13 7.14 -7.37
N LYS A 426 -0.36 8.15 -8.10
CA LYS A 426 0.29 9.46 -8.17
C LYS A 426 0.46 10.15 -6.81
N GLN A 427 -0.37 9.82 -5.81
CA GLN A 427 -0.25 10.37 -4.45
C GLN A 427 0.92 9.77 -3.66
N PHE A 428 1.49 8.66 -4.16
CA PHE A 428 2.67 8.00 -3.56
C PHE A 428 3.97 8.35 -4.28
N LEU A 429 3.91 9.15 -5.34
CA LEU A 429 5.07 9.60 -6.09
C LEU A 429 5.57 10.95 -5.53
N GLU A 430 6.88 11.04 -5.34
CA GLU A 430 7.58 12.30 -5.18
C GLU A 430 7.43 13.11 -6.49
N PRO A 431 7.25 14.44 -6.41
CA PRO A 431 6.99 15.28 -7.59
C PRO A 431 8.00 15.09 -8.73
N THR A 432 9.28 14.94 -8.39
CA THR A 432 10.39 14.75 -9.35
C THR A 432 10.28 13.45 -10.14
N LEU A 433 9.74 12.38 -9.54
CA LEU A 433 9.49 11.13 -10.26
C LEU A 433 8.22 11.24 -11.11
N GLN A 434 7.20 11.95 -10.64
CA GLN A 434 5.96 12.16 -11.38
C GLN A 434 6.19 12.93 -12.70
N GLU A 435 7.08 13.91 -12.70
CA GLU A 435 7.45 14.69 -13.90
C GLU A 435 8.15 13.86 -14.98
N LYS A 436 8.80 12.75 -14.61
CA LYS A 436 9.53 11.87 -15.53
C LYS A 436 8.66 10.85 -16.23
N ILE A 437 7.38 10.79 -15.89
CA ILE A 437 6.44 9.77 -16.34
C ILE A 437 5.80 10.19 -17.66
N LYS A 438 5.97 9.36 -18.69
CA LYS A 438 5.39 9.51 -20.02
C LYS A 438 4.40 8.37 -20.29
N PHE A 439 3.20 8.73 -20.72
CA PHE A 439 2.19 7.78 -21.17
C PHE A 439 2.25 7.63 -22.69
N ILE A 440 2.34 6.40 -23.18
CA ILE A 440 2.32 6.11 -24.62
C ILE A 440 1.24 5.09 -24.96
N TYR A 441 0.64 5.21 -26.15
CA TYR A 441 -0.48 4.38 -26.60
C TYR A 441 -0.26 3.89 -28.04
N SER A 442 -0.67 2.66 -28.35
CA SER A 442 -0.33 1.96 -29.60
C SER A 442 -0.74 2.67 -30.89
N ASN A 443 -1.83 3.45 -30.87
CA ASN A 443 -2.40 4.08 -32.06
C ASN A 443 -2.09 5.59 -32.16
N ASN A 444 -1.03 6.06 -31.50
CA ASN A 444 -0.67 7.48 -31.49
C ASN A 444 0.63 7.72 -32.25
N ALA A 445 0.62 8.58 -33.28
CA ALA A 445 1.84 9.00 -34.00
C ALA A 445 2.89 9.61 -33.06
N GLU A 446 2.44 10.19 -31.95
CA GLU A 446 3.28 10.69 -30.86
C GLU A 446 4.09 9.58 -30.18
N ARG A 447 3.56 8.34 -30.06
CA ARG A 447 4.33 7.18 -29.56
C ARG A 447 5.58 6.99 -30.39
N GLN A 448 5.42 6.94 -31.72
CA GLN A 448 6.55 6.70 -32.62
C GLN A 448 7.60 7.81 -32.48
N ARG A 449 7.17 9.07 -32.34
CA ARG A 449 8.08 10.21 -32.13
C ARG A 449 8.82 10.11 -30.81
N ILE A 450 8.12 9.92 -29.69
CA ILE A 450 8.73 9.83 -28.35
C ILE A 450 9.71 8.65 -28.29
N MET A 451 9.31 7.49 -28.80
CA MET A 451 10.17 6.30 -28.76
C MET A 451 11.36 6.43 -29.71
N ALA A 452 11.18 6.98 -30.92
CA ALA A 452 12.29 7.20 -31.84
C ALA A 452 13.26 8.30 -31.37
N ASP A 453 12.79 9.27 -30.58
CA ASP A 453 13.65 10.28 -29.95
C ASP A 453 14.53 9.66 -28.86
N MET A 454 13.99 8.71 -28.09
CA MET A 454 14.70 8.10 -26.96
C MET A 454 15.49 6.84 -27.32
N PHE A 455 15.11 6.09 -28.34
CA PHE A 455 15.64 4.75 -28.62
C PHE A 455 16.07 4.54 -30.07
N ASP A 456 17.01 3.61 -30.25
CA ASP A 456 17.22 2.95 -31.53
C ASP A 456 16.05 2.00 -31.79
N MET A 457 15.24 2.31 -32.81
CA MET A 457 14.02 1.56 -33.10
C MET A 457 14.29 0.15 -33.62
N ASP A 458 15.50 -0.16 -34.12
CA ASP A 458 15.86 -1.53 -34.52
C ASP A 458 16.20 -2.42 -33.32
N LYS A 459 16.62 -1.83 -32.20
CA LYS A 459 16.92 -2.55 -30.95
C LYS A 459 15.70 -2.63 -30.03
N LEU A 460 14.89 -1.58 -30.02
CA LEU A 460 13.69 -1.47 -29.20
C LEU A 460 12.70 -2.61 -29.51
N GLU A 461 12.17 -3.20 -28.45
CA GLU A 461 11.19 -4.30 -28.56
C GLU A 461 9.86 -3.85 -29.19
N SER A 462 9.29 -4.72 -30.00
CA SER A 462 7.97 -4.55 -30.63
C SER A 462 6.84 -4.32 -29.62
N ALA A 463 6.93 -4.88 -28.42
CA ALA A 463 6.01 -4.63 -27.31
C ALA A 463 5.90 -3.13 -26.95
N PHE A 464 6.96 -2.36 -27.19
CA PHE A 464 7.04 -0.92 -26.98
C PHE A 464 7.03 -0.10 -28.27
N GLY A 465 6.87 -0.75 -29.43
CA GLY A 465 6.69 -0.11 -30.73
C GLY A 465 7.95 -0.06 -31.58
N GLY A 466 9.02 -0.73 -31.17
CA GLY A 466 10.21 -0.91 -31.99
C GLY A 466 10.06 -2.02 -33.04
N ARG A 467 11.13 -2.24 -33.80
CA ARG A 467 11.21 -3.24 -34.88
C ARG A 467 11.82 -4.56 -34.43
N ASN A 468 12.36 -4.64 -33.22
CA ASN A 468 12.89 -5.88 -32.68
C ASN A 468 11.75 -6.84 -32.27
N THR A 469 11.65 -7.95 -32.98
CA THR A 469 10.68 -9.03 -32.71
C THR A 469 11.28 -10.20 -31.95
N ALA A 470 12.58 -10.17 -31.63
CA ALA A 470 13.22 -11.21 -30.85
C ALA A 470 12.61 -11.27 -29.44
N SER A 471 12.32 -12.48 -28.98
CA SER A 471 11.91 -12.72 -27.60
C SER A 471 13.13 -12.71 -26.67
N LEU A 472 12.94 -12.32 -25.41
CA LEU A 472 13.99 -12.37 -24.39
C LEU A 472 14.59 -13.79 -24.30
N ASP A 473 15.87 -13.91 -24.61
CA ASP A 473 16.67 -15.12 -24.38
C ASP A 473 17.08 -15.19 -22.91
N ILE A 474 16.45 -16.10 -22.19
CA ILE A 474 16.66 -16.29 -20.75
C ILE A 474 18.04 -16.82 -20.44
N THR A 475 18.61 -17.66 -21.32
CA THR A 475 19.94 -18.24 -21.09
C THR A 475 21.00 -17.15 -21.15
N THR A 476 20.96 -16.35 -22.23
CA THR A 476 21.86 -15.19 -22.39
C THR A 476 21.65 -14.16 -21.28
N TYR A 477 20.40 -13.90 -20.88
CA TYR A 477 20.11 -13.01 -19.76
C TYR A 477 20.66 -13.55 -18.43
N ALA A 478 20.49 -14.84 -18.15
CA ALA A 478 21.00 -15.50 -16.94
C ALA A 478 22.52 -15.38 -16.85
N GLU A 479 23.24 -15.62 -17.94
CA GLU A 479 24.70 -15.45 -17.98
C GLU A 479 25.13 -14.03 -17.66
N ARG A 480 24.44 -13.02 -18.20
CA ARG A 480 24.70 -11.60 -17.86
C ARG A 480 24.48 -11.33 -16.38
N MET A 481 23.42 -11.88 -15.79
CA MET A 481 23.12 -11.68 -14.37
C MET A 481 24.14 -12.36 -13.47
N ARG A 482 24.60 -13.58 -13.79
CA ARG A 482 25.70 -14.24 -13.07
C ARG A 482 27.00 -13.44 -13.12
N ARG A 483 27.35 -12.87 -14.28
CA ARG A 483 28.52 -11.97 -14.39
C ARG A 483 28.36 -10.73 -13.52
N ARG A 484 27.16 -10.14 -13.44
CA ARG A 484 26.91 -9.02 -12.54
C ARG A 484 27.04 -9.41 -11.07
N ASP A 485 26.59 -10.60 -10.68
CA ASP A 485 26.77 -11.07 -9.29
C ASP A 485 28.25 -11.23 -8.93
N GLN A 486 29.07 -11.72 -9.87
CA GLN A 486 30.52 -11.77 -9.69
C GLN A 486 31.09 -10.36 -9.46
N LEU A 487 30.69 -9.38 -10.27
CA LEU A 487 31.11 -7.98 -10.09
C LEU A 487 30.64 -7.38 -8.75
N ARG A 488 29.42 -7.70 -8.29
CA ARG A 488 28.93 -7.25 -6.97
C ARG A 488 29.78 -7.80 -5.84
N ARG A 489 30.17 -9.07 -5.94
CA ARG A 489 31.02 -9.74 -4.94
C ARG A 489 32.42 -9.15 -4.94
N THR A 490 33.04 -8.92 -6.09
CA THR A 490 34.38 -8.30 -6.16
C THR A 490 34.38 -6.86 -5.67
N CYS A 491 33.35 -6.06 -5.96
CA CYS A 491 33.21 -4.70 -5.40
C CYS A 491 33.05 -4.68 -3.86
N ASN A 492 32.51 -5.75 -3.28
CA ASN A 492 32.42 -5.89 -1.82
C ASN A 492 33.76 -6.33 -1.22
N HIS A 493 34.50 -7.23 -1.88
CA HIS A 493 35.78 -7.75 -1.38
C HIS A 493 36.98 -6.83 -1.65
N ALA A 494 36.97 -5.97 -2.67
CA ALA A 494 38.08 -5.03 -2.95
C ALA A 494 38.27 -3.96 -1.85
N ASN A 495 37.34 -3.86 -0.89
CA ASN A 495 37.42 -2.98 0.27
C ASN A 495 37.80 -3.72 1.57
N GLU A 496 38.00 -5.04 1.52
CA GLU A 496 38.70 -5.80 2.56
C GLU A 496 40.18 -5.77 2.14
N THR A 497 41.04 -5.10 2.90
CA THR A 497 42.50 -5.10 2.63
C THR A 497 42.99 -6.53 2.45
N PRO A 498 43.84 -6.83 1.45
CA PRO A 498 44.44 -8.14 1.35
C PRO A 498 45.29 -8.35 2.60
N ASP A 499 44.97 -9.37 3.39
CA ASP A 499 45.96 -9.96 4.29
C ASP A 499 47.08 -10.49 3.41
N PHE A 500 48.14 -9.69 3.26
CA PHE A 500 49.40 -10.21 2.78
C PHE A 500 49.89 -11.19 3.85
N PRO A 501 50.07 -12.48 3.55
CA PRO A 501 50.71 -13.37 4.50
C PRO A 501 52.13 -12.84 4.72
N ASP A 502 52.47 -12.58 5.98
CA ASP A 502 53.83 -12.28 6.40
C ASP A 502 54.75 -13.35 5.82
N GLN A 503 55.69 -12.91 4.97
CA GLN A 503 56.79 -13.74 4.52
C GLN A 503 57.76 -13.88 5.69
N GLU A 504 57.84 -15.09 6.26
CA GLU A 504 59.03 -15.60 6.96
C GLU A 504 59.80 -16.56 6.05
#